data_AF-A0A914AYL8-F1
#
_entry.id   AF-A0A914AYL8-F1
#
_cell.length_a   1.000
_cell.length_b   1.000
_cell.length_c   1.000
_cell.angle_alpha   90.00
_cell.angle_beta   90.00
_cell.angle_gamma   90.00
#
_symmetry.space_group_name_H-M   'P 1'
#
loop_
_entity.id
_entity.type
_entity.pdbx_description
1 polymer ?
#
loop_
_entity_poly.entity_id
_entity_poly.type
_entity_poly.pdbx_seq_one_letter_code
_entity_poly.pdbx_strand_id
1 'polypeptide(L)'
;MTYPEFKVLLDTVHQVPLTQIDESLLPLLSNGISWYEGLLRFLRAKFSMMTRFFTSEDGLVTHLALVNPNHTDMMVLLTVDKQANMSELVALYREDPQELGEASVSGGQQAMATQRQVEIVVNAVAYYMWTTIT
;
A
#
# COMPACT_ATOMS: atom_id res chain seq x y z
N MET A 1 -7.71 -16.59 4.69
CA MET A 1 -6.60 -15.96 5.41
C MET A 1 -7.17 -15.13 6.52
N THR A 2 -6.78 -15.43 7.75
CA THR A 2 -7.17 -14.73 8.98
C THR A 2 -6.20 -13.58 9.26
N TYR A 3 -6.56 -12.68 10.18
CA TYR A 3 -5.68 -11.56 10.57
C TYR A 3 -4.33 -12.02 11.18
N PRO A 4 -4.28 -13.04 12.06
CA PRO A 4 -3.00 -13.55 12.57
C PRO A 4 -2.10 -14.12 11.47
N GLU A 5 -2.66 -14.90 10.53
CA GLU A 5 -1.91 -15.41 9.37
C GLU A 5 -1.36 -14.27 8.52
N PHE A 6 -2.16 -13.24 8.26
CA PHE A 6 -1.74 -12.05 7.54
C PHE A 6 -0.57 -11.35 8.24
N LYS A 7 -0.63 -11.19 9.56
CA LYS A 7 0.43 -10.55 10.35
C LYS A 7 1.76 -11.31 10.28
N VAL A 8 1.72 -12.65 10.30
CA VAL A 8 2.93 -13.47 10.14
C VAL A 8 3.53 -13.27 8.75
N LEU A 9 2.70 -13.24 7.70
CA LEU A 9 3.18 -12.97 6.34
C LEU A 9 3.77 -11.57 6.21
N LEU A 10 3.15 -10.57 6.84
CA LEU A 10 3.62 -9.19 6.83
C LEU A 10 5.03 -9.04 7.44
N ASP A 11 5.37 -9.87 8.43
CA ASP A 11 6.70 -9.89 9.06
C ASP A 11 7.78 -10.53 8.16
N THR A 12 7.37 -11.30 7.15
CA THR A 12 8.27 -12.03 6.25
C THR A 12 8.60 -11.23 4.97
N VAL A 13 7.84 -10.19 4.66
CA VAL A 13 8.00 -9.40 3.42
C VAL A 13 8.81 -8.13 3.67
N HIS A 14 9.52 -7.67 2.65
CA HIS A 14 10.26 -6.42 2.70
C HIS A 14 9.30 -5.23 2.61
N GLN A 15 9.43 -4.29 3.54
CA GLN A 15 8.53 -3.15 3.69
C GLN A 15 9.28 -1.86 3.41
N VAL A 16 8.84 -1.12 2.39
CA VAL A 16 9.42 0.18 2.04
C VAL A 16 8.32 1.24 2.04
N PRO A 17 8.34 2.22 2.96
CA PRO A 17 7.38 3.32 2.96
C PRO A 17 7.37 4.03 1.61
N LEU A 18 6.18 4.38 1.10
CA LEU A 18 6.10 5.09 -0.19
C LEU A 18 6.82 6.44 -0.16
N THR A 19 6.89 7.09 1.00
CA THR A 19 7.63 8.34 1.21
C THR A 19 9.14 8.17 1.10
N GLN A 20 9.69 6.95 1.29
CA GLN A 20 11.10 6.66 1.04
C GLN A 20 11.38 6.37 -0.44
N ILE A 21 10.38 5.87 -1.17
CA ILE A 21 10.49 5.67 -2.63
C ILE A 21 10.43 7.02 -3.34
N ASP A 22 9.54 7.90 -2.92
CA ASP A 22 9.39 9.25 -3.45
C ASP A 22 8.97 10.23 -2.35
N GLU A 23 9.92 11.07 -1.93
CA GLU A 23 9.69 12.08 -0.88
C GLU A 23 8.63 13.12 -1.28
N SER A 24 8.38 13.31 -2.59
CA SER A 24 7.33 14.23 -3.06
C SER A 24 5.91 13.75 -2.69
N LEU A 25 5.76 12.51 -2.26
CA LEU A 25 4.50 11.96 -1.73
C LEU A 25 4.24 12.39 -0.29
N LEU A 26 5.24 12.92 0.43
CA LEU A 26 5.11 13.31 1.83
C LEU A 26 3.95 14.30 2.07
N PRO A 27 3.80 15.39 1.29
CA PRO A 27 2.67 16.32 1.46
C PRO A 27 1.31 15.68 1.14
N LEU A 28 1.27 14.73 0.20
CA LEU A 28 0.06 13.98 -0.16
C LEU A 28 -0.39 13.06 0.98
N LEU A 29 0.59 12.53 1.74
CA LEU A 29 0.41 11.52 2.77
C LEU A 29 0.50 12.09 4.21
N SER A 30 0.57 13.40 4.38
CA SER A 30 0.62 14.04 5.71
C SER A 30 -0.75 14.34 6.32
N ASN A 31 -1.79 13.59 5.92
CA ASN A 31 -3.17 13.82 6.36
C ASN A 31 -3.49 13.13 7.69
N GLY A 32 -4.55 13.56 8.38
CA GLY A 32 -5.00 12.96 9.63
C GLY A 32 -5.65 11.58 9.45
N ILE A 33 -5.76 10.81 10.54
CA ILE A 33 -6.27 9.43 10.50
C ILE A 33 -7.69 9.31 9.91
N SER A 34 -8.57 10.29 10.16
CA SER A 34 -9.94 10.29 9.64
C SER A 34 -9.99 10.38 8.11
N TRP A 35 -9.05 11.10 7.51
CA TRP A 35 -8.89 11.17 6.06
C TRP A 35 -8.45 9.81 5.50
N TYR A 36 -7.53 9.12 6.20
CA TYR A 36 -7.09 7.78 5.82
C TYR A 36 -8.17 6.72 5.94
N GLU A 37 -9.06 6.81 6.93
CA GLU A 37 -10.25 5.94 7.00
C GLU A 37 -11.16 6.13 5.78
N GLY A 38 -11.33 7.38 5.32
CA GLY A 38 -12.09 7.70 4.11
C GLY A 38 -11.40 7.19 2.85
N LEU A 39 -10.09 7.40 2.73
CA LEU A 39 -9.27 6.88 1.65
C LEU A 39 -9.35 5.36 1.57
N LEU A 40 -9.28 4.66 2.71
CA LEU A 40 -9.41 3.21 2.79
C LEU A 40 -10.73 2.74 2.19
N ARG A 41 -11.85 3.38 2.54
CA ARG A 41 -13.18 3.05 1.99
C ARG A 41 -13.22 3.30 0.49
N PHE A 42 -12.67 4.42 0.03
CA PHE A 42 -12.60 4.78 -1.38
C PHE A 42 -11.79 3.78 -2.20
N LEU A 43 -10.56 3.46 -1.77
CA LEU A 43 -9.67 2.51 -2.45
C LEU A 43 -10.29 1.11 -2.49
N ARG A 44 -10.89 0.65 -1.39
CA ARG A 44 -11.60 -0.63 -1.34
C ARG A 44 -12.77 -0.69 -2.32
N ALA A 45 -13.52 0.39 -2.48
CA ALA A 45 -14.61 0.46 -3.44
C ALA A 45 -14.10 0.50 -4.90
N LYS A 46 -13.09 1.33 -5.16
CA LYS A 46 -12.51 1.53 -6.50
C LYS A 46 -11.77 0.30 -7.02
N PHE A 47 -11.07 -0.42 -6.15
CA PHE A 47 -10.21 -1.56 -6.46
C PHE A 47 -10.74 -2.86 -5.83
N SER A 48 -12.04 -3.07 -5.81
CA SER A 48 -12.69 -4.19 -5.09
C SER A 48 -12.14 -5.57 -5.45
N MET A 49 -11.73 -5.80 -6.71
CA MET A 49 -11.15 -7.07 -7.16
C MET A 49 -9.66 -7.21 -6.82
N MET A 50 -8.97 -6.09 -6.70
CA MET A 50 -7.51 -5.99 -6.48
C MET A 50 -7.16 -5.72 -5.02
N THR A 51 -8.16 -5.60 -4.13
CA THR A 51 -7.95 -5.32 -2.72
C THR A 51 -8.18 -6.55 -1.85
N ARG A 52 -7.43 -6.61 -0.76
CA ARG A 52 -7.68 -7.51 0.38
C ARG A 52 -7.75 -6.67 1.64
N PHE A 53 -8.78 -6.89 2.44
CA PHE A 53 -9.04 -6.11 3.65
C PHE A 53 -8.84 -7.00 4.86
N PHE A 54 -8.01 -6.56 5.80
CA PHE A 54 -7.75 -7.23 7.07
C PHE A 54 -8.03 -6.26 8.20
N THR A 55 -8.60 -6.77 9.28
CA THR A 55 -8.87 -5.99 10.49
C THR A 55 -8.46 -6.81 11.70
N SER A 56 -7.88 -6.15 12.70
CA SER A 56 -7.62 -6.74 14.00
C SER A 56 -8.94 -7.16 14.68
N GLU A 57 -8.85 -8.06 15.65
CA GLU A 57 -10.03 -8.57 16.38
C GLU A 57 -10.78 -7.46 17.13
N ASP A 58 -10.06 -6.45 17.61
CA ASP A 58 -10.62 -5.27 18.28
C ASP A 58 -11.12 -4.19 17.30
N GLY A 59 -10.87 -4.34 15.99
CA GLY A 59 -11.23 -3.37 14.94
C GLY A 59 -10.44 -2.05 14.97
N LEU A 60 -9.37 -1.96 15.78
CA LEU A 60 -8.56 -0.75 15.93
C LEU A 60 -7.51 -0.60 14.82
N VAL A 61 -7.02 -1.72 14.28
CA VAL A 61 -6.04 -1.73 13.20
C VAL A 61 -6.66 -2.33 11.95
N THR A 62 -6.62 -1.57 10.86
CA THR A 62 -7.10 -2.02 9.55
C THR A 62 -6.00 -1.94 8.53
N HIS A 63 -5.95 -2.96 7.67
CA HIS A 63 -5.02 -3.03 6.56
C HIS A 63 -5.78 -3.24 5.25
N LEU A 64 -5.43 -2.46 4.25
CA LEU A 64 -5.90 -2.61 2.88
C LEU A 64 -4.71 -2.91 1.97
N ALA A 65 -4.65 -4.14 1.52
CA ALA A 65 -3.65 -4.66 0.61
C ALA A 65 -4.12 -4.48 -0.84
N LEU A 66 -3.42 -3.67 -1.63
CA LEU A 66 -3.65 -3.47 -3.07
C LEU A 66 -2.67 -4.36 -3.85
N VAL A 67 -3.20 -5.46 -4.38
CA VAL A 67 -2.48 -6.49 -5.13
C VAL A 67 -2.71 -6.29 -6.62
N ASN A 68 -1.65 -6.27 -7.41
CA ASN A 68 -1.77 -6.30 -8.87
C ASN A 68 -1.92 -7.77 -9.32
N PRO A 69 -3.07 -8.16 -9.93
CA PRO A 69 -3.27 -9.55 -10.34
C PRO A 69 -2.29 -10.01 -11.43
N ASN A 70 -1.66 -9.07 -12.14
CA ASN A 70 -0.65 -9.38 -13.16
C ASN A 70 0.77 -9.47 -12.59
N HIS A 71 1.00 -9.03 -11.35
CA HIS A 71 2.30 -9.06 -10.69
C HIS A 71 2.12 -9.16 -9.18
N THR A 72 2.33 -10.37 -8.65
CA THR A 72 2.07 -10.71 -7.25
C THR A 72 3.28 -10.55 -6.34
N ASP A 73 4.45 -10.23 -6.88
CA ASP A 73 5.68 -10.11 -6.10
C ASP A 73 5.81 -8.74 -5.42
N MET A 74 4.90 -7.80 -5.76
CA MET A 74 4.80 -6.49 -5.15
C MET A 74 3.34 -6.13 -4.86
N MET A 75 3.11 -5.50 -3.71
CA MET A 75 1.81 -4.94 -3.36
C MET A 75 1.94 -3.66 -2.55
N VAL A 76 0.90 -2.82 -2.55
CA VAL A 76 0.86 -1.63 -1.69
C VAL A 76 -0.07 -1.90 -0.52
N LEU A 77 0.39 -1.65 0.69
CA LEU A 77 -0.36 -1.78 1.92
C LEU A 77 -0.69 -0.41 2.49
N LEU A 78 -1.97 -0.12 2.65
CA LEU A 78 -2.43 0.98 3.51
C LEU A 78 -2.77 0.41 4.89
N THR A 79 -2.11 0.92 5.92
CA THR A 79 -2.40 0.62 7.32
C THR A 79 -3.04 1.84 7.98
N VAL A 80 -4.10 1.62 8.74
CA VAL A 80 -4.73 2.61 9.61
C VAL A 80 -4.86 2.01 11.00
N ASP A 81 -4.07 2.53 11.93
CA ASP A 81 -4.02 2.15 13.34
C ASP A 81 -4.62 3.27 14.20
N LYS A 82 -5.83 3.03 14.68
CA LYS A 82 -6.57 3.96 15.55
C LYS A 82 -6.01 4.04 16.95
N GLN A 83 -5.35 2.99 17.42
CA GLN A 83 -4.79 2.92 18.76
C GLN A 83 -3.52 3.76 18.84
N ALA A 84 -2.64 3.64 17.84
CA ALA A 84 -1.39 4.40 17.74
C ALA A 84 -1.57 5.79 17.10
N ASN A 85 -2.78 6.11 16.59
CA ASN A 85 -3.05 7.28 15.76
C ASN A 85 -2.07 7.38 14.58
N MET A 86 -1.82 6.25 13.93
CA MET A 86 -0.82 6.08 12.88
C MET A 86 -1.48 5.58 11.60
N SER A 87 -1.04 6.12 10.48
CA SER A 87 -1.46 5.68 9.16
C SER A 87 -0.30 5.73 8.19
N GLU A 88 -0.15 4.70 7.37
CA GLU A 88 1.01 4.57 6.50
C GLU A 88 0.65 3.86 5.19
N LEU A 89 1.26 4.29 4.09
CA LEU A 89 1.31 3.51 2.85
C LEU A 89 2.71 2.96 2.64
N VAL A 90 2.78 1.65 2.46
CA VAL A 90 4.03 0.90 2.32
C VAL A 90 3.96 0.04 1.07
N ALA A 91 5.04 0.00 0.29
CA ALA A 91 5.24 -1.02 -0.72
C ALA A 91 5.83 -2.28 -0.06
N LEU A 92 5.15 -3.40 -0.25
CA LEU A 92 5.58 -4.71 0.19
C LEU A 92 6.19 -5.46 -0.99
N TYR A 93 7.37 -6.03 -0.79
CA TYR A 93 8.07 -6.85 -1.78
C TYR A 93 8.30 -8.25 -1.23
N ARG A 94 8.10 -9.24 -2.10
CA ARG A 94 8.34 -10.64 -1.77
C ARG A 94 9.83 -10.98 -1.60
N GLU A 95 10.66 -10.38 -2.44
CA GLU A 95 12.12 -10.50 -2.43
C GLU A 95 12.72 -9.10 -2.28
N ASP A 96 13.93 -9.00 -1.73
CA ASP A 96 14.55 -7.69 -1.51
C ASP A 96 14.81 -7.01 -2.88
N PRO A 97 14.28 -5.80 -3.10
CA PRO A 97 14.50 -5.07 -4.35
C PRO A 97 15.98 -4.82 -4.64
N GLN A 98 16.83 -4.74 -3.61
CA GLN A 98 18.27 -4.51 -3.78
C GLN A 98 19.03 -5.77 -4.21
N GLU A 99 18.54 -6.95 -3.86
CA GLU A 99 19.18 -8.23 -4.23
C GLU A 99 18.89 -8.66 -5.67
N LEU A 100 17.79 -8.17 -6.26
CA LEU A 100 17.34 -8.55 -7.60
C LEU A 100 18.24 -8.05 -8.74
N GLY A 101 19.15 -7.10 -8.47
CA GLY A 101 20.17 -6.63 -9.41
C GLY A 101 19.62 -6.03 -10.71
N GLU A 102 19.93 -4.76 -10.98
CA GLU A 102 19.52 -4.02 -12.19
C GLU A 102 19.97 -4.66 -13.53
N ALA A 103 20.79 -5.71 -13.49
CA ALA A 103 21.40 -6.36 -14.65
C ALA A 103 20.56 -7.48 -15.30
N SER A 104 19.42 -7.86 -14.73
CA SER A 104 18.54 -8.90 -15.32
C SER A 104 17.35 -8.27 -16.08
N VAL A 105 17.00 -8.80 -17.25
CA VAL A 105 15.82 -8.37 -18.04
C VAL A 105 14.52 -8.48 -17.20
N SER A 106 14.48 -9.46 -16.29
CA SER A 106 13.43 -9.64 -15.29
C SER A 106 13.39 -8.52 -14.24
N GLY A 107 14.54 -8.02 -13.78
CA GLY A 107 14.61 -6.91 -12.82
C GLY A 107 14.03 -5.61 -13.38
N GLY A 108 14.32 -5.29 -14.65
CA GLY A 108 13.74 -4.13 -15.32
C GLY A 108 12.22 -4.20 -15.48
N GLN A 109 11.67 -5.39 -15.78
CA GLN A 109 10.23 -5.60 -15.86
C GLN A 109 9.53 -5.47 -14.49
N GLN A 110 10.15 -5.99 -13.42
CA GLN A 110 9.65 -5.85 -12.06
C GLN A 110 9.67 -4.40 -11.58
N ALA A 111 10.74 -3.65 -11.86
CA ALA A 111 10.84 -2.23 -11.53
C ALA A 111 9.74 -1.39 -12.20
N MET A 112 9.50 -1.61 -13.51
CA MET A 112 8.42 -0.93 -14.23
C MET A 112 7.02 -1.28 -13.69
N ALA A 113 6.80 -2.56 -13.36
CA ALA A 113 5.52 -3.00 -12.83
C ALA A 113 5.25 -2.45 -11.41
N THR A 114 6.30 -2.41 -10.57
CA THR A 114 6.30 -1.74 -9.27
C THR A 114 5.95 -0.26 -9.40
N GLN A 115 6.66 0.46 -10.28
CA GLN A 115 6.43 1.89 -10.50
C GLN A 115 5.00 2.15 -10.98
N ARG A 116 4.51 1.37 -11.94
CA ARG A 116 3.13 1.47 -12.43
C ARG A 116 2.11 1.26 -11.31
N GLN A 117 2.36 0.30 -10.42
CA GLN A 117 1.45 0.02 -9.31
C GLN A 117 1.44 1.16 -8.30
N VAL A 118 2.60 1.71 -7.94
CA VAL A 118 2.69 2.91 -7.10
C VAL A 118 1.96 4.08 -7.76
N GLU A 119 2.16 4.31 -9.05
CA GLU A 119 1.50 5.38 -9.81
C GLU A 119 -0.03 5.25 -9.79
N ILE A 120 -0.58 4.04 -9.98
CA ILE A 120 -2.02 3.79 -9.88
C ILE A 120 -2.56 4.18 -8.50
N VAL A 121 -1.83 3.82 -7.43
CA VAL A 121 -2.23 4.15 -6.06
C VAL A 121 -2.13 5.65 -5.83
N VAL A 122 -1.01 6.28 -6.17
CA VAL A 122 -0.78 7.73 -6.02
C VAL A 122 -1.84 8.52 -6.78
N ASN A 123 -2.16 8.14 -8.02
CA ASN A 123 -3.22 8.78 -8.80
C ASN A 123 -4.60 8.63 -8.15
N ALA A 124 -4.90 7.46 -7.59
CA ALA A 124 -6.16 7.25 -6.87
C ALA A 124 -6.22 8.08 -5.58
N VAL A 125 -5.11 8.20 -4.85
CA VAL A 125 -4.99 9.03 -3.65
C VAL A 125 -5.16 10.51 -4.00
N ALA A 126 -4.47 10.99 -5.04
CA ALA A 126 -4.57 12.37 -5.50
C ALA A 126 -5.99 12.72 -5.99
N TYR A 127 -6.63 11.80 -6.70
CA TYR A 127 -8.04 11.95 -7.08
C TYR A 127 -8.95 12.03 -5.85
N TYR A 128 -8.74 11.15 -4.86
CA TYR A 128 -9.49 11.19 -3.61
C TYR A 128 -9.32 12.55 -2.91
N MET A 129 -8.08 13.01 -2.75
CA MET A 129 -7.77 14.34 -2.20
C MET A 129 -8.54 15.44 -2.91
N TRP A 130 -8.47 15.47 -4.25
CA TRP A 130 -9.17 16.45 -5.07
C TRP A 130 -10.68 16.45 -4.79
N THR A 131 -11.30 15.27 -4.69
CA THR A 131 -12.74 15.16 -4.42
C THR A 131 -13.14 15.56 -2.98
N THR A 132 -12.22 15.46 -2.03
CA THR A 132 -12.48 15.80 -0.61
C THR A 132 -12.28 17.28 -0.27
N ILE A 133 -11.71 18.08 -1.19
CA ILE A 133 -11.47 19.53 -0.99
C ILE A 133 -12.73 20.36 -1.32
N THR A 134 -13.73 19.77 -1.97
CA THR A 134 -15.04 20.37 -2.30
C THR A 134 -16.07 20.13 -1.20
#